data_AF-A0A956FHF0-F1
#
_entry.id   AF-A0A956FHF0-F1
#
_cell.length_a   1.000
_cell.length_b   1.000
_cell.length_c   1.000
_cell.angle_alpha   90.00
_cell.angle_beta   90.00
_cell.angle_gamma   90.00
#
_symmetry.space_group_name_H-M   'P 1'
#
loop_
_entity.id
_entity.type
_entity.pdbx_description
1 polymer ?
#
loop_
_entity_poly.entity_id
_entity_poly.type
_entity_poly.pdbx_seq_one_letter_code
_entity_poly.pdbx_strand_id
1 'polypeptide(L)'
;MTRLAHARIAQGLLVLGGLACLGCDPETEAGDPVEPVPAVEHPEGPGPAPPVAEPSQVPTSPAPPEPARRKPWPPTTLSLGLLATLEASDGAQSRATIRDDDSGVIASYRPGDRIREDVELLSIEDGVVELSNAGEVEYLSVSEIPIELSADDVFYPDLVDDLHRSGSMDDAVPLPPGPEYTVKAESYAWGTPRTIAQLRDVIRSYARDRDVPKVHVGDISRRHGGPFPPHLSHQDGRDVDVAYVLLDRRTRFGAANRLSLDRENSWALLRSFIDSGAVLYLFVDYELQHLLYEEARAMGATEVQLERWFQYPYGRRAARGIIRHWKGHDDHFHVRFAP
;
A
#
# COMPACT_ATOMS: atom_id res chain seq x y z
N MET A 1 14.95 -38.29 -24.78
CA MET A 1 14.10 -39.43 -24.38
C MET A 1 14.08 -39.45 -22.86
N THR A 2 13.11 -38.88 -22.14
CA THR A 2 11.68 -39.22 -21.94
C THR A 2 11.48 -39.55 -20.45
N ARG A 3 10.70 -38.69 -19.79
CA ARG A 3 9.77 -38.91 -18.64
C ARG A 3 10.25 -38.83 -17.17
N LEU A 4 9.74 -37.75 -16.55
CA LEU A 4 9.14 -37.66 -15.21
C LEU A 4 8.32 -38.90 -14.80
N ALA A 5 8.20 -39.17 -13.50
CA ALA A 5 6.91 -39.37 -12.82
C ALA A 5 7.00 -39.69 -11.30
N HIS A 6 6.35 -38.80 -10.53
CA HIS A 6 5.37 -39.07 -9.46
C HIS A 6 5.78 -39.45 -8.00
N ALA A 7 5.20 -38.63 -7.11
CA ALA A 7 5.03 -38.77 -5.68
C ALA A 7 3.95 -39.81 -5.28
N ARG A 8 3.97 -40.25 -4.02
CA ARG A 8 2.76 -40.43 -3.20
C ARG A 8 3.06 -40.55 -1.69
N ILE A 9 2.26 -39.82 -0.93
CA ILE A 9 2.20 -39.71 0.53
C ILE A 9 1.36 -40.86 1.09
N ALA A 10 1.78 -41.43 2.22
CA ALA A 10 1.11 -42.54 2.91
C ALA A 10 0.13 -42.05 3.99
N GLN A 11 -1.04 -42.69 4.05
CA GLN A 11 -2.05 -42.58 5.10
C GLN A 11 -1.74 -43.56 6.24
N GLY A 12 -1.99 -43.13 7.49
CA GLY A 12 -1.93 -43.98 8.68
C GLY A 12 -3.26 -43.96 9.44
N LEU A 13 -3.90 -45.12 9.48
CA LEU A 13 -5.14 -45.47 10.17
C LEU A 13 -4.80 -45.97 11.60
N LEU A 14 -5.52 -45.54 12.63
CA LEU A 14 -5.54 -46.22 13.93
C LEU A 14 -6.98 -46.39 14.42
N VAL A 15 -7.36 -47.64 14.63
CA VAL A 15 -8.62 -48.11 15.24
C VAL A 15 -8.27 -48.76 16.57
N LEU A 16 -9.10 -48.55 17.60
CA LEU A 16 -9.38 -49.37 18.78
C LEU A 16 -10.35 -48.52 19.63
N GLY A 17 -11.43 -48.97 20.26
CA GLY A 17 -12.03 -50.28 20.54
C GLY A 17 -13.17 -49.98 21.53
N GLY A 18 -14.31 -50.65 21.39
CA GLY A 18 -15.55 -50.29 22.10
C GLY A 18 -15.65 -50.72 23.56
N LEU A 19 -16.70 -50.23 24.22
CA LEU A 19 -17.33 -50.85 25.39
C LEU A 19 -18.82 -50.44 25.43
N ALA A 20 -19.69 -51.40 25.69
CA ALA A 20 -21.16 -51.30 25.70
C ALA A 20 -21.75 -51.46 27.12
N CYS A 21 -23.09 -51.38 27.19
CA CYS A 21 -24.06 -51.71 28.28
C CYS A 21 -24.62 -50.49 29.05
N LEU A 22 -25.91 -50.38 29.45
CA LEU A 22 -27.23 -50.95 29.11
C LEU A 22 -28.23 -50.27 30.09
N GLY A 23 -29.47 -49.92 29.69
CA GLY A 23 -30.52 -49.48 30.63
C GLY A 23 -31.81 -48.89 30.03
N CYS A 24 -32.89 -49.68 30.08
CA CYS A 24 -34.35 -49.44 29.86
C CYS A 24 -34.94 -48.28 30.72
N ASP A 25 -36.12 -47.66 30.54
CA ASP A 25 -37.29 -47.71 29.62
C ASP A 25 -38.23 -46.47 29.91
N PRO A 26 -39.42 -46.28 29.27
CA PRO A 26 -39.90 -45.00 28.71
C PRO A 26 -41.15 -44.36 29.39
N GLU A 27 -41.59 -43.18 28.93
CA GLU A 27 -43.00 -42.73 28.97
C GLU A 27 -43.34 -41.70 27.85
N THR A 28 -44.27 -42.11 26.95
CA THR A 28 -45.43 -41.44 26.27
C THR A 28 -45.51 -39.90 26.15
N GLU A 29 -46.09 -39.23 25.14
CA GLU A 29 -46.95 -39.58 23.99
C GLU A 29 -47.09 -38.36 23.04
N ALA A 30 -47.67 -38.60 21.85
CA ALA A 30 -48.39 -37.70 20.92
C ALA A 30 -47.74 -37.55 19.53
N GLY A 31 -48.34 -38.26 18.55
CA GLY A 31 -48.10 -38.09 17.13
C GLY A 31 -49.33 -37.55 16.40
N ASP A 32 -49.09 -36.93 15.24
CA ASP A 32 -49.86 -36.96 13.98
C ASP A 32 -49.24 -35.93 12.99
N PRO A 33 -49.52 -35.98 11.67
CA PRO A 33 -48.95 -36.87 10.66
C PRO A 33 -48.00 -36.11 9.69
N VAL A 34 -47.07 -36.81 9.03
CA VAL A 34 -46.22 -36.21 7.98
C VAL A 34 -46.82 -36.52 6.60
N GLU A 35 -47.12 -35.46 5.84
CA GLU A 35 -47.60 -35.51 4.45
C GLU A 35 -46.59 -36.17 3.48
N PRO A 36 -47.04 -36.78 2.37
CA PRO A 36 -46.15 -37.41 1.41
C PRO A 36 -45.37 -36.37 0.59
N VAL A 37 -44.05 -36.57 0.51
CA VAL A 37 -43.14 -35.82 -0.36
C VAL A 37 -43.40 -36.19 -1.83
N PRO A 38 -43.49 -35.24 -2.78
CA PRO A 38 -43.71 -35.54 -4.19
C PRO A 38 -42.48 -36.15 -4.86
N ALA A 39 -42.72 -37.03 -5.82
CA ALA A 39 -41.69 -37.66 -6.66
C ALA A 39 -41.00 -36.62 -7.55
N VAL A 40 -39.67 -36.67 -7.62
CA VAL A 40 -38.85 -35.86 -8.53
C VAL A 40 -38.75 -36.60 -9.86
N GLU A 41 -39.19 -35.95 -10.95
CA GLU A 41 -38.97 -36.40 -12.32
C GLU A 41 -37.51 -36.23 -12.75
N HIS A 42 -36.96 -37.24 -13.43
CA HIS A 42 -35.66 -37.21 -14.09
C HIS A 42 -35.74 -36.55 -15.47
N PRO A 43 -34.74 -35.75 -15.90
CA PRO A 43 -34.47 -35.56 -17.31
C PRO A 43 -33.09 -36.11 -17.72
N GLU A 44 -33.18 -37.01 -18.71
CA GLU A 44 -32.37 -37.23 -19.91
C GLU A 44 -30.83 -37.39 -19.84
N GLY A 45 -30.37 -38.50 -20.43
CA GLY A 45 -28.97 -38.92 -20.49
C GLY A 45 -28.09 -38.15 -21.50
N PRO A 46 -26.78 -38.45 -21.52
CA PRO A 46 -25.80 -37.62 -22.21
C PRO A 46 -25.84 -37.84 -23.73
N GLY A 47 -26.06 -36.74 -24.46
CA GLY A 47 -25.88 -36.68 -25.92
C GLY A 47 -24.40 -36.75 -26.34
N PRO A 48 -24.12 -37.04 -27.63
CA PRO A 48 -22.77 -37.33 -28.11
C PRO A 48 -21.87 -36.08 -28.13
N ALA A 49 -20.58 -36.31 -27.85
CA ALA A 49 -19.55 -35.27 -27.73
C ALA A 49 -19.32 -34.48 -29.04
N PRO A 50 -19.10 -33.15 -28.97
CA PRO A 50 -18.66 -32.36 -30.11
C PRO A 50 -17.19 -32.63 -30.45
N PRO A 51 -16.74 -32.34 -31.69
CA PRO A 51 -15.43 -32.76 -32.19
C PRO A 51 -14.27 -32.05 -31.49
N VAL A 52 -13.16 -32.79 -31.35
CA VAL A 52 -11.88 -32.31 -30.82
C VAL A 52 -11.35 -31.17 -31.68
N ALA A 53 -11.20 -29.99 -31.07
CA ALA A 53 -10.51 -28.86 -31.69
C ALA A 53 -9.03 -29.19 -31.87
N GLU A 54 -8.49 -28.90 -33.06
CA GLU A 54 -7.06 -29.00 -33.37
C GLU A 54 -6.23 -28.11 -32.42
N PRO A 55 -4.96 -28.46 -32.15
CA PRO A 55 -4.11 -27.66 -31.28
C PRO A 55 -3.90 -26.27 -31.87
N SER A 56 -4.47 -25.25 -31.21
CA SER A 56 -4.19 -23.84 -31.48
C SER A 56 -2.69 -23.61 -31.51
N GLN A 57 -2.23 -23.07 -32.63
CA GLN A 57 -0.85 -22.68 -32.86
C GLN A 57 -0.39 -21.74 -31.74
N VAL A 58 0.78 -22.03 -31.19
CA VAL A 58 1.55 -21.08 -30.37
C VAL A 58 1.66 -19.78 -31.15
N PRO A 59 1.33 -18.60 -30.58
CA PRO A 59 1.52 -17.35 -31.29
C PRO A 59 3.00 -17.24 -31.64
N THR A 60 3.28 -17.16 -32.94
CA THR A 60 4.60 -16.82 -33.47
C THR A 60 5.08 -15.53 -32.82
N SER A 61 6.36 -15.52 -32.43
CA SER A 61 7.09 -14.35 -31.91
C SER A 61 6.66 -13.07 -32.64
N PRO A 62 6.38 -11.96 -31.93
CA PRO A 62 6.00 -10.72 -32.59
C PRO A 62 7.13 -10.28 -33.53
N ALA A 63 6.74 -9.68 -34.65
CA ALA A 63 7.66 -9.08 -35.60
C ALA A 63 8.57 -8.05 -34.87
N PRO A 64 9.81 -7.81 -35.36
CA PRO A 64 10.65 -6.75 -34.83
C PRO A 64 9.87 -5.43 -34.83
N PRO A 65 10.01 -4.57 -33.81
CA PRO A 65 9.36 -3.26 -33.81
C PRO A 65 9.73 -2.50 -35.10
N GLU A 66 8.74 -1.90 -35.76
CA GLU A 66 8.99 -0.98 -36.85
C GLU A 66 9.92 0.15 -36.37
N PRO A 67 10.89 0.60 -37.18
CA PRO A 67 11.79 1.66 -36.76
C PRO A 67 10.99 2.91 -36.44
N ALA A 68 11.12 3.40 -35.20
CA ALA A 68 10.45 4.59 -34.72
C ALA A 68 10.58 5.73 -35.74
N ARG A 69 9.45 6.36 -36.10
CA ARG A 69 9.45 7.53 -36.99
C ARG A 69 10.41 8.56 -36.41
N ARG A 70 11.35 9.07 -37.22
CA ARG A 70 12.30 10.10 -36.80
C ARG A 70 11.53 11.35 -36.36
N LYS A 71 11.39 11.52 -35.04
CA LYS A 71 10.89 12.74 -34.42
C LYS A 71 11.84 13.92 -34.74
N PRO A 72 11.38 15.17 -34.71
CA PRO A 72 12.20 16.33 -35.06
C PRO A 72 13.25 16.69 -33.99
N TRP A 73 13.13 16.12 -32.79
CA TRP A 73 14.04 16.29 -31.64
C TRP A 73 15.14 15.21 -31.63
N PRO A 74 16.30 15.46 -30.99
CA PRO A 74 17.36 14.46 -30.85
C PRO A 74 17.01 13.34 -29.84
N PRO A 75 17.62 12.15 -29.96
CA PRO A 75 17.50 11.12 -28.91
C PRO A 75 18.16 11.61 -27.63
N THR A 76 17.59 11.22 -26.49
CA THR A 76 18.14 11.58 -25.19
C THR A 76 19.51 10.93 -24.95
N THR A 77 20.38 11.66 -24.26
CA THR A 77 21.69 11.16 -23.80
C THR A 77 21.69 10.81 -22.32
N LEU A 78 20.55 10.96 -21.65
CA LEU A 78 20.37 10.58 -20.26
C LEU A 78 20.48 9.06 -20.12
N SER A 79 21.01 8.60 -18.98
CA SER A 79 21.10 7.19 -18.61
C SER A 79 19.72 6.62 -18.23
N LEU A 80 18.78 6.61 -19.18
CA LEU A 80 17.40 6.14 -19.02
C LEU A 80 17.11 4.99 -19.98
N GLY A 81 16.50 3.93 -19.47
CA GLY A 81 16.03 2.79 -20.25
C GLY A 81 14.51 2.74 -20.34
N LEU A 82 13.93 2.91 -21.53
CA LEU A 82 12.50 2.68 -21.74
C LEU A 82 12.21 1.19 -21.84
N LEU A 83 11.50 0.65 -20.85
CA LEU A 83 11.18 -0.78 -20.77
C LEU A 83 9.85 -1.12 -21.43
N ALA A 84 8.85 -0.24 -21.30
CA ALA A 84 7.52 -0.45 -21.88
C ALA A 84 6.76 0.88 -22.04
N THR A 85 5.84 0.91 -23.00
CA THR A 85 4.81 1.95 -23.11
C THR A 85 3.43 1.30 -23.14
N LEU A 86 2.44 2.04 -22.64
CA LEU A 86 1.03 1.73 -22.78
C LEU A 86 0.34 3.01 -23.23
N GLU A 87 -0.18 3.00 -24.45
CA GLU A 87 -0.89 4.14 -25.02
C GLU A 87 -2.38 4.01 -24.74
N ALA A 88 -2.96 5.04 -24.14
CA ALA A 88 -4.39 5.15 -23.89
C ALA A 88 -5.05 6.05 -24.95
N SER A 89 -6.37 5.90 -25.14
CA SER A 89 -7.13 6.78 -26.05
C SER A 89 -7.11 8.25 -25.62
N ASP A 90 -7.01 8.49 -24.32
CA ASP A 90 -6.69 9.79 -23.73
C ASP A 90 -5.19 9.83 -23.45
N GLY A 91 -4.44 10.66 -24.17
CA GLY A 91 -2.97 10.70 -24.09
C GLY A 91 -2.46 11.00 -22.68
N ALA A 92 -3.21 11.74 -21.86
CA ALA A 92 -2.86 12.00 -20.45
C ALA A 92 -2.88 10.73 -19.57
N GLN A 93 -3.53 9.66 -20.03
CA GLN A 93 -3.59 8.37 -19.34
C GLN A 93 -2.56 7.36 -19.86
N SER A 94 -1.78 7.71 -20.88
CA SER A 94 -0.68 6.88 -21.36
C SER A 94 0.37 6.70 -20.27
N ARG A 95 1.07 5.56 -20.29
CA ARG A 95 2.11 5.22 -19.30
C ARG A 95 3.39 4.77 -19.97
N ALA A 96 4.52 5.16 -19.40
CA ALA A 96 5.85 4.67 -19.77
C ALA A 96 6.51 4.05 -18.54
N THR A 97 7.06 2.86 -18.67
CA THR A 97 7.91 2.24 -17.65
C THR A 97 9.36 2.53 -18.00
N ILE A 98 10.02 3.32 -17.16
CA ILE A 98 11.37 3.81 -17.40
C ILE A 98 12.27 3.36 -16.24
N ARG A 99 13.44 2.83 -16.59
CA ARG A 99 14.55 2.57 -15.69
C ARG A 99 15.48 3.77 -15.68
N ASP A 100 15.87 4.23 -14.51
CA ASP A 100 16.95 5.18 -14.32
C ASP A 100 18.23 4.40 -13.97
N ASP A 101 19.18 4.35 -14.91
CA ASP A 101 20.38 3.52 -14.77
C ASP A 101 21.36 4.07 -13.72
N ASP A 102 21.32 5.38 -13.43
CA ASP A 102 22.19 5.99 -12.43
C ASP A 102 21.76 5.59 -11.00
N SER A 103 20.47 5.29 -10.80
CA SER A 103 19.90 4.92 -9.50
C SER A 103 19.45 3.46 -9.38
N GLY A 104 19.29 2.73 -10.49
CA GLY A 104 18.73 1.38 -10.52
C GLY A 104 17.20 1.33 -10.30
N VAL A 105 16.55 2.49 -10.31
CA VAL A 105 15.11 2.61 -10.07
C VAL A 105 14.33 2.33 -11.34
N ILE A 106 13.27 1.53 -11.25
CA ILE A 106 12.33 1.33 -12.35
C ILE A 106 10.95 1.82 -11.92
N ALA A 107 10.37 2.75 -12.66
CA ALA A 107 9.09 3.35 -12.31
C ALA A 107 8.19 3.62 -13.52
N SER A 108 6.89 3.88 -13.27
CA SER A 108 5.91 4.15 -14.32
C SER A 108 5.42 5.60 -14.31
N TYR A 109 5.64 6.30 -15.42
CA TYR A 109 5.43 7.74 -15.63
C TYR A 109 4.25 8.00 -16.59
N ARG A 110 3.59 9.14 -16.43
CA ARG A 110 2.57 9.72 -17.32
C ARG A 110 3.08 11.03 -17.93
N PRO A 111 2.43 11.54 -19.00
CA PRO A 111 2.64 12.91 -19.44
C PRO A 111 2.39 13.92 -18.31
N GLY A 112 3.37 14.81 -18.10
CA GLY A 112 3.45 15.77 -17.00
C GLY A 112 4.28 15.32 -15.79
N ASP A 113 4.64 14.03 -15.70
CA ASP A 113 5.44 13.54 -14.58
C ASP A 113 6.91 13.91 -14.73
N ARG A 114 7.54 14.32 -13.62
CA ARG A 114 8.98 14.51 -13.55
C ARG A 114 9.70 13.18 -13.31
N ILE A 115 10.69 12.91 -14.15
CA ILE A 115 11.60 11.76 -14.07
C ILE A 115 12.79 12.08 -13.16
N ARG A 116 13.37 13.28 -13.32
CA ARG A 116 14.46 13.84 -12.51
C ARG A 116 14.16 15.31 -12.22
N GLU A 117 15.04 15.98 -11.45
CA GLU A 117 14.89 17.41 -11.13
C GLU A 117 14.63 18.24 -12.41
N ASP A 118 15.40 18.09 -13.48
CA ASP A 118 15.21 18.88 -14.70
C ASP A 118 14.65 18.09 -15.89
N VAL A 119 14.05 16.92 -15.63
CA VAL A 119 13.55 16.02 -16.69
C VAL A 119 12.08 15.72 -16.50
N GLU A 120 11.24 16.11 -17.46
CA GLU A 120 9.79 15.91 -17.45
C GLU A 120 9.34 15.09 -18.67
N LEU A 121 8.39 14.18 -18.48
CA LEU A 121 7.75 13.44 -19.56
C LEU A 121 6.66 14.30 -20.20
N LEU A 122 6.80 14.62 -21.49
CA LEU A 122 5.85 15.47 -22.21
C LEU A 122 4.72 14.69 -22.88
N SER A 123 5.05 13.60 -23.56
CA SER A 123 4.08 12.81 -24.32
C SER A 123 4.55 11.37 -24.52
N ILE A 124 3.61 10.48 -24.85
CA ILE A 124 3.86 9.07 -25.20
C ILE A 124 3.07 8.78 -26.46
N GLU A 125 3.77 8.54 -27.57
CA GLU A 125 3.17 8.32 -28.88
C GLU A 125 4.00 7.32 -29.69
N ASP A 126 3.34 6.36 -30.34
CA ASP A 126 3.97 5.36 -31.21
C ASP A 126 5.16 4.63 -30.55
N GLY A 127 5.07 4.33 -29.25
CA GLY A 127 6.13 3.67 -28.49
C GLY A 127 7.35 4.56 -28.16
N VAL A 128 7.25 5.86 -28.38
CA VAL A 128 8.28 6.86 -28.08
C VAL A 128 7.81 7.78 -26.96
N VAL A 129 8.73 8.12 -26.07
CA VAL A 129 8.52 9.06 -24.97
C VAL A 129 9.22 10.37 -25.31
N GLU A 130 8.49 11.48 -25.33
CA GLU A 130 9.09 12.81 -25.44
C GLU A 130 9.39 13.37 -24.04
N LEU A 131 10.58 13.95 -23.89
CA LEU A 131 11.08 14.47 -22.63
C LEU A 131 11.44 15.95 -22.79
N SER A 132 11.21 16.74 -21.75
CA SER A 132 11.84 18.06 -21.57
C SER A 132 13.02 17.87 -20.63
N ASN A 133 14.23 18.17 -21.10
CA ASN A 133 15.46 18.14 -20.32
C ASN A 133 16.05 19.56 -20.24
N ALA A 134 15.97 20.19 -19.07
CA ALA A 134 16.38 21.58 -18.87
C ALA A 134 15.77 22.58 -19.90
N GLY A 135 14.55 22.28 -20.38
CA GLY A 135 13.81 23.10 -21.35
C GLY A 135 14.03 22.73 -22.82
N GLU A 136 14.94 21.81 -23.14
CA GLU A 136 15.14 21.26 -24.48
C GLU A 136 14.30 19.98 -24.65
N VAL A 137 13.68 19.81 -25.81
CA VAL A 137 12.87 18.61 -26.09
C VAL A 137 13.77 17.52 -26.67
N GLU A 138 13.71 16.33 -26.07
CA GLU A 138 14.43 15.12 -26.47
C GLU A 138 13.44 13.95 -26.60
N TYR A 139 13.86 12.83 -27.18
CA TYR A 139 13.05 11.60 -27.17
C TYR A 139 13.80 10.40 -26.62
N LEU A 140 13.06 9.51 -25.97
CA LEU A 140 13.48 8.21 -25.49
C LEU A 140 12.64 7.13 -26.15
N SER A 141 13.28 6.14 -26.75
CA SER A 141 12.62 5.00 -27.39
C SER A 141 13.11 3.69 -26.79
N VAL A 142 12.34 2.61 -26.95
CA VAL A 142 12.78 1.27 -26.54
C VAL A 142 14.07 0.95 -27.28
N SER A 143 15.13 0.65 -26.52
CA SER A 143 16.42 0.30 -27.11
C SER A 143 16.34 -1.05 -27.81
N GLU A 144 16.95 -1.18 -28.99
CA GLU A 144 17.10 -2.48 -29.69
C GLU A 144 18.01 -3.45 -28.92
N ILE A 145 18.83 -2.92 -28.00
CA ILE A 145 19.69 -3.68 -27.11
C ILE A 145 18.85 -4.09 -25.88
N PRO A 146 18.80 -5.39 -25.53
CA PRO A 146 18.13 -5.83 -24.31
C PRO A 146 18.70 -5.12 -23.09
N ILE A 147 17.85 -4.43 -22.34
CA ILE A 147 18.22 -3.86 -21.04
C ILE A 147 18.30 -5.04 -20.05
N GLU A 148 19.52 -5.39 -19.62
CA GLU A 148 19.71 -6.40 -18.57
C GLU A 148 19.34 -5.79 -17.22
N LEU A 149 18.32 -6.38 -16.57
CA LEU A 149 17.92 -5.97 -15.23
C LEU A 149 18.86 -6.57 -14.19
N SER A 150 19.32 -5.74 -13.26
CA SER A 150 20.16 -6.14 -12.13
C SER A 150 19.32 -6.72 -10.99
N ALA A 151 19.94 -7.55 -10.15
CA ALA A 151 19.33 -8.01 -8.89
C ALA A 151 19.10 -6.87 -7.89
N ASP A 152 19.82 -5.75 -8.05
CA ASP A 152 19.70 -4.55 -7.24
C ASP A 152 18.68 -3.55 -7.81
N ASP A 153 18.10 -3.83 -8.99
CA ASP A 153 17.08 -2.96 -9.56
C ASP A 153 15.80 -3.01 -8.72
N VAL A 154 15.28 -1.84 -8.37
CA VAL A 154 14.10 -1.72 -7.53
C VAL A 154 12.91 -1.28 -8.37
N PHE A 155 11.97 -2.20 -8.57
CA PHE A 155 10.76 -1.98 -9.35
C PHE A 155 9.65 -1.39 -8.48
N TYR A 156 9.28 -0.16 -8.80
CA TYR A 156 8.19 0.54 -8.15
C TYR A 156 7.14 0.96 -9.18
N PRO A 157 6.04 0.21 -9.34
CA PRO A 157 4.98 0.54 -10.28
C PRO A 157 4.29 1.90 -9.97
N ASP A 158 4.54 2.47 -8.79
CA ASP A 158 3.93 3.65 -8.20
C ASP A 158 4.89 4.79 -7.80
N LEU A 159 6.23 4.64 -7.91
CA LEU A 159 7.20 5.60 -7.35
C LEU A 159 7.13 7.04 -7.88
N VAL A 160 6.76 7.20 -9.15
CA VAL A 160 6.64 8.53 -9.78
C VAL A 160 5.55 9.36 -9.12
N ASP A 161 4.56 8.66 -8.60
CA ASP A 161 3.34 9.22 -8.09
C ASP A 161 3.64 9.85 -6.71
N ASP A 162 4.55 9.34 -5.87
CA ASP A 162 4.67 9.80 -4.46
C ASP A 162 5.54 11.04 -4.22
N LEU A 163 6.64 11.22 -4.96
CA LEU A 163 7.57 12.34 -4.74
C LEU A 163 7.23 13.59 -5.57
N HIS A 164 6.58 13.43 -6.73
CA HIS A 164 6.21 14.53 -7.63
C HIS A 164 4.74 14.96 -7.54
N ARG A 165 3.91 14.24 -6.79
CA ARG A 165 2.54 14.66 -6.49
C ARG A 165 2.54 16.05 -5.82
N SER A 166 1.56 16.87 -6.21
CA SER A 166 1.39 18.22 -5.69
C SER A 166 1.37 18.23 -4.16
N GLY A 167 2.14 19.14 -3.58
CA GLY A 167 2.05 19.52 -2.16
C GLY A 167 1.06 20.66 -1.93
N SER A 168 0.25 21.02 -2.94
CA SER A 168 -0.76 22.08 -2.86
C SER A 168 -2.14 21.52 -2.51
N MET A 169 -2.92 22.34 -1.81
CA MET A 169 -4.35 22.10 -1.58
C MET A 169 -5.23 22.44 -2.79
N ASP A 170 -4.68 23.12 -3.80
CA ASP A 170 -5.41 23.35 -5.06
C ASP A 170 -5.76 22.02 -5.76
N ASP A 171 -4.91 21.01 -5.58
CA ASP A 171 -5.06 19.65 -6.10
C ASP A 171 -5.55 18.67 -5.03
N ALA A 172 -6.15 19.15 -3.94
CA ALA A 172 -6.51 18.31 -2.80
C ALA A 172 -7.39 17.12 -3.21
N VAL A 173 -7.03 15.95 -2.71
CA VAL A 173 -7.75 14.69 -2.95
C VAL A 173 -8.25 14.12 -1.62
N PRO A 174 -9.39 13.42 -1.63
CA PRO A 174 -9.83 12.68 -0.45
C PRO A 174 -8.94 11.44 -0.27
N LEU A 175 -8.76 10.99 0.97
CA LEU A 175 -8.20 9.67 1.26
C LEU A 175 -9.17 8.61 0.70
N PRO A 176 -8.80 7.86 -0.35
CA PRO A 176 -9.67 6.81 -0.89
C PRO A 176 -9.88 5.69 0.15
N PRO A 177 -10.92 4.86 0.02
CA PRO A 177 -11.06 3.66 0.85
C PRO A 177 -9.88 2.70 0.63
N GLY A 178 -9.45 2.02 1.69
CA GLY A 178 -8.37 1.03 1.65
C GLY A 178 -8.62 -0.14 2.61
N PRO A 179 -8.11 -1.35 2.33
CA PRO A 179 -8.34 -2.50 3.18
C PRO A 179 -7.65 -2.38 4.56
N GLU A 180 -6.55 -1.65 4.66
CA GLU A 180 -5.69 -1.56 5.86
C GLU A 180 -6.14 -0.50 6.88
N TYR A 181 -7.08 0.38 6.51
CA TYR A 181 -7.54 1.47 7.38
C TYR A 181 -9.04 1.71 7.33
N THR A 182 -9.50 2.51 8.29
CA THR A 182 -10.84 3.11 8.34
C THR A 182 -10.69 4.61 8.55
N VAL A 183 -11.67 5.39 8.09
CA VAL A 183 -11.66 6.86 8.19
C VAL A 183 -12.73 7.30 9.18
N LYS A 184 -12.37 8.15 10.13
CA LYS A 184 -13.27 8.70 11.16
C LYS A 184 -14.39 9.55 10.54
N ALA A 185 -14.03 10.47 9.64
CA ALA A 185 -14.96 11.37 8.98
C ALA A 185 -14.44 11.73 7.57
N GLU A 186 -15.12 11.25 6.52
CA GLU A 186 -14.73 11.48 5.12
C GLU A 186 -14.68 12.97 4.75
N SER A 187 -15.53 13.81 5.36
CA SER A 187 -15.54 15.25 5.14
C SER A 187 -14.26 15.97 5.59
N TYR A 188 -13.45 15.34 6.44
CA TYR A 188 -12.19 15.87 6.97
C TYR A 188 -10.98 15.05 6.54
N ALA A 189 -11.14 14.10 5.62
CA ALA A 189 -10.07 13.25 5.13
C ALA A 189 -9.50 13.74 3.79
N TRP A 190 -9.33 15.06 3.64
CA TRP A 190 -8.74 15.66 2.44
C TRP A 190 -7.32 16.10 2.71
N GLY A 191 -6.42 15.87 1.77
CA GLY A 191 -5.03 16.30 1.89
C GLY A 191 -4.41 16.56 0.53
N THR A 192 -3.15 16.99 0.53
CA THR A 192 -2.39 17.11 -0.71
C THR A 192 -2.24 15.71 -1.33
N PRO A 193 -2.17 15.59 -2.67
CA PRO A 193 -1.90 14.32 -3.32
C PRO A 193 -0.68 13.59 -2.74
N ARG A 194 0.39 14.32 -2.41
CA ARG A 194 1.60 13.76 -1.78
C ARG A 194 1.30 13.16 -0.41
N THR A 195 0.65 13.93 0.48
CA THR A 195 0.29 13.46 1.83
C THR A 195 -0.57 12.20 1.79
N ILE A 196 -1.60 12.19 0.94
CA ILE A 196 -2.57 11.10 0.88
C ILE A 196 -1.90 9.80 0.44
N ALA A 197 -0.97 9.88 -0.50
CA ALA A 197 -0.31 8.70 -0.99
C ALA A 197 0.79 8.19 -0.04
N GLN A 198 1.61 9.08 0.54
CA GLN A 198 2.56 8.73 1.59
C GLN A 198 1.87 8.07 2.79
N LEU A 199 0.71 8.59 3.21
CA LEU A 199 -0.09 7.99 4.27
C LEU A 199 -0.51 6.56 3.92
N ARG A 200 -1.00 6.32 2.70
CA ARG A 200 -1.43 4.99 2.24
C ARG A 200 -0.27 4.01 2.21
N ASP A 201 0.89 4.44 1.75
CA ASP A 201 2.06 3.58 1.64
C ASP A 201 2.65 3.23 3.01
N VAL A 202 2.70 4.19 3.93
CA VAL A 202 3.10 3.94 5.31
C VAL A 202 2.16 2.93 5.97
N ILE A 203 0.84 3.11 5.84
CA ILE A 203 -0.13 2.18 6.44
C ILE A 203 -0.05 0.79 5.78
N ARG A 204 0.10 0.72 4.45
CA ARG A 204 0.27 -0.54 3.73
C ARG A 204 1.54 -1.27 4.16
N SER A 205 2.65 -0.55 4.27
CA SER A 205 3.93 -1.10 4.71
C SER A 205 3.85 -1.58 6.16
N TYR A 206 3.18 -0.81 7.03
CA TYR A 206 2.93 -1.22 8.40
C TYR A 206 2.11 -2.51 8.44
N ALA A 207 0.99 -2.61 7.72
CA ALA A 207 0.09 -3.75 7.79
C ALA A 207 0.62 -5.01 7.08
N ARG A 208 1.61 -4.88 6.20
CA ARG A 208 2.18 -5.99 5.43
C ARG A 208 2.68 -7.10 6.35
N ASP A 209 2.17 -8.31 6.14
CA ASP A 209 2.54 -9.52 6.88
C ASP A 209 2.32 -9.47 8.40
N ARG A 210 1.46 -8.56 8.90
CA ARG A 210 1.12 -8.43 10.32
C ARG A 210 -0.36 -8.72 10.59
N ASP A 211 -0.64 -9.43 11.69
CA ASP A 211 -2.01 -9.57 12.22
C ASP A 211 -2.38 -8.38 13.14
N VAL A 212 -2.72 -7.26 12.51
CA VAL A 212 -3.06 -6.00 13.19
C VAL A 212 -4.48 -5.55 12.84
N PRO A 213 -5.20 -4.90 13.77
CA PRO A 213 -6.46 -4.26 13.42
C PRO A 213 -6.22 -3.15 12.38
N LYS A 214 -7.28 -2.81 11.62
CA LYS A 214 -7.22 -1.69 10.67
C LYS A 214 -6.82 -0.41 11.39
N VAL A 215 -5.89 0.34 10.80
CA VAL A 215 -5.52 1.67 11.30
C VAL A 215 -6.74 2.59 11.22
N HIS A 216 -7.01 3.36 12.27
CA HIS A 216 -8.11 4.31 12.26
C HIS A 216 -7.55 5.72 12.03
N VAL A 217 -7.80 6.24 10.83
CA VAL A 217 -7.35 7.56 10.38
C VAL A 217 -8.38 8.60 10.76
N GLY A 218 -7.92 9.67 11.40
CA GLY A 218 -8.71 10.80 11.85
C GLY A 218 -8.80 11.92 10.84
N ASP A 219 -8.71 13.13 11.36
CA ASP A 219 -8.84 14.35 10.58
C ASP A 219 -7.49 14.59 9.83
N ILE A 220 -7.57 15.08 8.60
CA ILE A 220 -6.42 15.48 7.74
C ILE A 220 -6.50 16.97 7.44
N SER A 221 -7.57 17.36 6.76
CA SER A 221 -7.96 18.75 6.53
C SER A 221 -9.36 18.79 5.92
N ARG A 222 -9.91 20.00 5.78
CA ARG A 222 -11.10 20.23 4.97
C ARG A 222 -10.75 20.11 3.48
N ARG A 223 -11.76 19.90 2.62
CA ARG A 223 -11.59 19.81 1.15
C ARG A 223 -10.68 20.87 0.52
N HIS A 224 -10.74 22.11 1.01
CA HIS A 224 -9.96 23.23 0.48
C HIS A 224 -8.96 23.77 1.52
N GLY A 225 -8.66 22.99 2.56
CA GLY A 225 -7.83 23.42 3.68
C GLY A 225 -8.44 24.58 4.48
N GLY A 226 -7.57 25.46 4.97
CA GLY A 226 -7.90 26.64 5.77
C GLY A 226 -8.19 26.34 7.24
N PRO A 227 -8.57 27.38 8.02
CA PRO A 227 -8.79 27.25 9.46
C PRO A 227 -9.77 26.14 9.82
N PHE A 228 -9.37 25.26 10.74
CA PHE A 228 -10.14 24.08 11.11
C PHE A 228 -10.27 23.90 12.63
N PRO A 229 -11.06 24.74 13.33
CA PRO A 229 -11.25 24.57 14.77
C PRO A 229 -11.83 23.18 15.14
N PRO A 230 -11.42 22.58 16.27
CA PRO A 230 -10.48 23.13 17.26
C PRO A 230 -8.99 22.97 16.90
N HIS A 231 -8.68 22.37 15.74
CA HIS A 231 -7.31 22.17 15.28
C HIS A 231 -6.62 23.50 14.99
N LEU A 232 -5.39 23.63 15.51
CA LEU A 232 -4.51 24.76 15.20
C LEU A 232 -3.76 24.52 13.88
N SER A 233 -3.50 23.25 13.57
CA SER A 233 -2.92 22.70 12.34
C SER A 233 -4.05 22.17 11.42
N HIS A 234 -3.76 21.24 10.49
CA HIS A 234 -4.76 20.62 9.59
C HIS A 234 -5.35 21.58 8.55
N GLN A 235 -4.60 22.62 8.19
CA GLN A 235 -5.08 23.68 7.29
C GLN A 235 -4.56 23.56 5.85
N ASP A 236 -3.50 22.80 5.62
CA ASP A 236 -2.81 22.72 4.33
C ASP A 236 -2.65 21.28 3.82
N GLY A 237 -3.41 20.34 4.41
CA GLY A 237 -3.47 18.95 3.95
C GLY A 237 -2.19 18.16 4.15
N ARG A 238 -1.33 18.55 5.10
CA ARG A 238 -0.07 17.87 5.45
C ARG A 238 -0.05 17.28 6.86
N ASP A 239 -1.17 17.42 7.55
CA ASP A 239 -1.36 16.93 8.91
C ASP A 239 -2.34 15.76 8.88
N VAL A 240 -2.15 14.75 9.73
CA VAL A 240 -3.05 13.60 9.84
C VAL A 240 -3.10 13.13 11.29
N ASP A 241 -4.29 13.00 11.87
CA ASP A 241 -4.47 12.34 13.16
C ASP A 241 -4.60 10.83 12.96
N VAL A 242 -3.88 10.03 13.73
CA VAL A 242 -3.93 8.56 13.64
C VAL A 242 -4.12 7.95 15.02
N ALA A 243 -5.10 7.07 15.17
CA ALA A 243 -5.34 6.38 16.43
C ALA A 243 -4.18 5.42 16.77
N TYR A 244 -3.88 5.29 18.06
CA TYR A 244 -2.97 4.24 18.53
C TYR A 244 -3.55 2.84 18.31
N VAL A 245 -2.68 1.84 18.27
CA VAL A 245 -3.10 0.43 18.34
C VAL A 245 -3.28 0.06 19.81
N LEU A 246 -4.44 -0.48 20.13
CA LEU A 246 -4.82 -0.80 21.50
C LEU A 246 -4.98 -2.31 21.66
N LEU A 247 -4.74 -2.79 22.88
CA LEU A 247 -4.82 -4.22 23.22
C LEU A 247 -6.23 -4.80 23.02
N ASP A 248 -7.28 -3.97 23.09
CA ASP A 248 -8.67 -4.36 22.80
C ASP A 248 -8.99 -4.42 21.29
N ARG A 249 -8.00 -4.13 20.43
CA ARG A 249 -8.07 -4.18 18.96
C ARG A 249 -9.19 -3.34 18.33
N ARG A 250 -9.72 -2.35 19.05
CA ARG A 250 -10.77 -1.47 18.49
C ARG A 250 -10.22 -0.57 17.39
N THR A 251 -11.00 -0.37 16.33
CA THR A 251 -10.66 0.51 15.20
C THR A 251 -11.35 1.87 15.35
N ARG A 252 -11.10 2.55 16.47
CA ARG A 252 -11.61 3.90 16.77
C ARG A 252 -10.67 4.62 17.73
N PHE A 253 -10.71 5.95 17.71
CA PHE A 253 -10.00 6.79 18.69
C PHE A 253 -10.37 6.39 20.12
N GLY A 254 -9.39 6.45 21.01
CA GLY A 254 -9.63 6.37 22.45
C GLY A 254 -8.34 6.32 23.25
N ALA A 255 -8.38 6.91 24.45
CA ALA A 255 -7.20 7.15 25.26
C ALA A 255 -6.35 5.88 25.47
N ALA A 256 -5.09 5.98 25.07
CA ALA A 256 -4.04 5.04 25.34
C ALA A 256 -3.40 5.36 26.69
N ASN A 257 -2.99 4.31 27.40
CA ASN A 257 -2.21 4.41 28.62
C ASN A 257 -1.43 3.10 28.81
N ARG A 258 -0.71 2.99 29.93
CA ARG A 258 0.12 1.82 30.27
C ARG A 258 -0.61 0.47 30.17
N LEU A 259 -1.93 0.44 30.40
CA LEU A 259 -2.75 -0.76 30.43
C LEU A 259 -3.52 -1.02 29.12
N SER A 260 -3.68 -0.01 28.26
CA SER A 260 -4.47 -0.14 27.02
C SER A 260 -3.65 -0.09 25.74
N LEU A 261 -2.47 0.54 25.75
CA LEU A 261 -1.61 0.68 24.57
C LEU A 261 -0.99 -0.67 24.20
N ASP A 262 -1.22 -1.12 22.96
CA ASP A 262 -0.40 -2.16 22.35
C ASP A 262 0.91 -1.53 21.90
N ARG A 263 1.96 -1.69 22.71
CA ARG A 263 3.23 -0.99 22.54
C ARG A 263 3.95 -1.43 21.29
N GLU A 264 4.02 -2.73 21.05
CA GLU A 264 4.69 -3.32 19.90
C GLU A 264 4.08 -2.83 18.60
N ASN A 265 2.75 -2.95 18.47
CA ASN A 265 2.07 -2.56 17.23
C ASN A 265 1.97 -1.04 17.07
N SER A 266 1.78 -0.29 18.16
CA SER A 266 1.82 1.18 18.08
C SER A 266 3.21 1.68 17.72
N TRP A 267 4.27 1.12 18.30
CA TRP A 267 5.64 1.47 17.94
C TRP A 267 5.96 1.12 16.49
N ALA A 268 5.58 -0.08 16.02
CA ALA A 268 5.76 -0.46 14.62
C ALA A 268 5.03 0.49 13.64
N LEU A 269 3.84 0.97 14.01
CA LEU A 269 3.11 1.96 13.22
C LEU A 269 3.86 3.30 13.17
N LEU A 270 4.22 3.88 14.32
CA LEU A 270 4.99 5.13 14.37
C LEU A 270 6.35 4.99 13.67
N ARG A 271 6.98 3.83 13.81
CA ARG A 271 8.26 3.53 13.16
C ARG A 271 8.13 3.55 11.64
N SER A 272 7.05 3.01 11.10
CA SER A 272 6.76 3.05 9.65
C SER A 272 6.64 4.49 9.13
N PHE A 273 6.03 5.39 9.91
CA PHE A 273 6.03 6.83 9.59
C PHE A 273 7.44 7.44 9.59
N ILE A 274 8.27 7.11 10.58
CA ILE A 274 9.65 7.60 10.65
C ILE A 274 10.50 7.07 9.48
N ASP A 275 10.35 5.78 9.15
CA ASP A 275 11.13 5.10 8.11
C ASP A 275 10.76 5.53 6.70
N SER A 276 9.57 6.10 6.50
CA SER A 276 9.20 6.75 5.24
C SER A 276 10.12 7.90 4.84
N GLY A 277 10.82 8.52 5.81
CA GLY A 277 11.60 9.74 5.59
C GLY A 277 10.77 10.99 5.27
N ALA A 278 9.43 10.86 5.17
CA ALA A 278 8.54 11.92 4.74
C ALA A 278 7.94 12.74 5.90
N VAL A 279 8.15 12.32 7.15
CA VAL A 279 7.55 12.96 8.33
C VAL A 279 8.51 13.96 8.96
N LEU A 280 8.01 15.17 9.19
CA LEU A 280 8.72 16.21 9.93
C LEU A 280 8.55 16.04 11.44
N TYR A 281 7.31 15.83 11.91
CA TYR A 281 6.98 15.66 13.32
C TYR A 281 5.90 14.62 13.56
N LEU A 282 5.99 13.93 14.70
CA LEU A 282 4.92 13.14 15.29
C LEU A 282 4.59 13.74 16.66
N PHE A 283 3.38 14.26 16.88
CA PHE A 283 2.98 14.71 18.22
C PHE A 283 2.28 13.60 19.00
N VAL A 284 2.81 13.30 20.18
CA VAL A 284 2.44 12.16 21.04
C VAL A 284 2.43 12.66 22.49
N ASP A 285 1.46 12.24 23.32
CA ASP A 285 1.53 12.58 24.75
C ASP A 285 2.82 12.07 25.39
N TYR A 286 3.40 12.86 26.30
CA TYR A 286 4.72 12.58 26.87
C TYR A 286 4.78 11.27 27.66
N GLU A 287 3.69 10.86 28.32
CA GLU A 287 3.66 9.58 29.03
C GLU A 287 3.64 8.41 28.06
N LEU A 288 3.00 8.56 26.89
CA LEU A 288 3.03 7.56 25.83
C LEU A 288 4.40 7.50 25.13
N GLN A 289 5.09 8.64 24.99
CA GLN A 289 6.47 8.65 24.52
C GLN A 289 7.39 7.80 25.40
N HIS A 290 7.21 7.84 26.73
CA HIS A 290 7.98 6.97 27.63
C HIS A 290 7.74 5.49 27.31
N LEU A 291 6.48 5.06 27.16
CA LEU A 291 6.15 3.67 26.84
C LEU A 291 6.74 3.22 25.50
N LEU A 292 6.66 4.08 24.48
CA LEU A 292 7.19 3.82 23.14
C LEU A 292 8.71 3.87 23.09
N TYR A 293 9.35 4.72 23.90
CA TYR A 293 10.81 4.76 24.06
C TYR A 293 11.34 3.47 24.68
N GLU A 294 10.66 2.97 25.72
CA GLU A 294 11.01 1.67 26.33
C GLU A 294 10.85 0.52 25.33
N GLU A 295 9.78 0.53 24.54
CA GLU A 295 9.55 -0.46 23.48
C GLU A 295 10.64 -0.41 22.40
N ALA A 296 10.94 0.79 21.89
CA ALA A 296 11.99 1.00 20.90
C ALA A 296 13.35 0.48 21.39
N ARG A 297 13.69 0.78 22.65
CA ARG A 297 14.90 0.30 23.30
C ARG A 297 14.91 -1.22 23.46
N ALA A 298 13.78 -1.82 23.86
CA ALA A 298 13.64 -3.27 23.97
C ALA A 298 13.81 -3.98 22.62
N MET A 299 13.39 -3.34 21.53
CA MET A 299 13.60 -3.79 20.15
C MET A 299 15.01 -3.50 19.60
N GLY A 300 15.94 -2.98 20.42
CA GLY A 300 17.34 -2.80 20.05
C GLY A 300 17.69 -1.45 19.42
N ALA A 301 16.83 -0.43 19.55
CA ALA A 301 17.19 0.93 19.15
C ALA A 301 18.46 1.42 19.90
N THR A 302 19.41 1.94 19.13
CA THR A 302 20.63 2.55 19.66
C THR A 302 20.34 3.90 20.34
N GLU A 303 21.22 4.38 21.21
CA GLU A 303 21.04 5.69 21.84
C GLU A 303 20.96 6.82 20.81
N VAL A 304 21.75 6.77 19.74
CA VAL A 304 21.72 7.75 18.63
C VAL A 304 20.35 7.76 17.94
N GLN A 305 19.76 6.59 17.74
CA GLN A 305 18.42 6.49 17.18
C GLN A 305 17.35 7.03 18.13
N LEU A 306 17.44 6.68 19.41
CA LEU A 306 16.51 7.16 20.43
C LEU A 306 16.57 8.70 20.57
N GLU A 307 17.76 9.29 20.58
CA GLU A 307 17.96 10.74 20.59
C GLU A 307 17.43 11.43 19.32
N ARG A 308 17.53 10.78 18.16
CA ARG A 308 17.00 11.28 16.90
C ARG A 308 15.48 11.21 16.87
N TRP A 309 14.88 10.16 17.41
CA TRP A 309 13.44 9.92 17.31
C TRP A 309 12.66 10.61 18.42
N PHE A 310 13.11 10.59 19.67
CA PHE A 310 12.29 10.98 20.82
C PHE A 310 12.70 12.31 21.46
N GLN A 311 11.68 13.05 21.91
CA GLN A 311 11.84 14.14 22.88
C GLN A 311 12.07 13.62 24.32
N TYR A 312 11.40 12.54 24.71
CA TYR A 312 11.68 11.84 25.97
C TYR A 312 13.13 11.31 25.99
N PRO A 313 13.88 11.36 27.11
CA PRO A 313 13.48 11.77 28.46
C PRO A 313 13.73 13.25 28.79
N TYR A 314 14.00 14.11 27.80
CA TYR A 314 14.52 15.47 28.01
C TYR A 314 13.48 16.51 28.52
N GLY A 315 12.27 16.06 28.85
CA GLY A 315 11.21 16.87 29.44
C GLY A 315 10.24 17.44 28.39
N ARG A 316 9.02 17.77 28.84
CA ARG A 316 7.88 18.23 28.00
C ARG A 316 8.14 19.51 27.20
N ARG A 317 9.16 20.31 27.58
CA ARG A 317 9.52 21.58 26.92
C ARG A 317 10.72 21.47 25.97
N ALA A 318 11.35 20.30 25.88
CA ALA A 318 12.47 20.11 24.96
C ALA A 318 11.98 20.09 23.50
N ALA A 319 12.55 20.92 22.64
CA ALA A 319 12.21 20.97 21.21
C ALA A 319 13.14 20.08 20.39
N ARG A 320 13.17 18.78 20.67
CA ARG A 320 14.07 17.81 20.01
C ARG A 320 13.35 16.53 19.64
N GLY A 321 13.97 15.74 18.75
CA GLY A 321 13.38 14.52 18.21
C GLY A 321 12.30 14.80 17.15
N ILE A 322 11.94 13.75 16.42
CA ILE A 322 10.80 13.72 15.50
C ILE A 322 9.49 13.59 16.30
N ILE A 323 9.48 12.69 17.28
CA ILE A 323 8.38 12.47 18.23
C ILE A 323 8.45 13.52 19.32
N ARG A 324 7.44 14.38 19.38
CA ARG A 324 7.36 15.55 20.25
C ARG A 324 6.08 15.57 21.06
N HIS A 325 6.14 16.21 22.21
CA HIS A 325 5.01 16.32 23.11
C HIS A 325 4.06 17.43 22.68
N TRP A 326 2.78 17.09 22.59
CA TRP A 326 1.69 18.05 22.64
C TRP A 326 0.57 17.54 23.54
N LYS A 327 -0.09 18.46 24.25
CA LYS A 327 -1.16 18.10 25.19
C LYS A 327 -2.38 17.57 24.43
N GLY A 328 -3.04 16.53 24.95
CA GLY A 328 -4.27 15.96 24.38
C GLY A 328 -4.06 14.97 23.24
N HIS A 329 -2.82 14.48 23.06
CA HIS A 329 -2.46 13.45 22.08
C HIS A 329 -2.31 12.09 22.78
N ASP A 330 -3.22 11.79 23.70
CA ASP A 330 -3.28 10.53 24.45
C ASP A 330 -4.24 9.52 23.82
N ASP A 331 -5.18 9.93 22.97
CA ASP A 331 -6.06 9.04 22.19
C ASP A 331 -5.67 8.90 20.70
N HIS A 332 -4.69 9.69 20.25
CA HIS A 332 -4.08 9.64 18.92
C HIS A 332 -2.68 10.24 18.91
N PHE A 333 -1.95 9.99 17.82
CA PHE A 333 -0.77 10.77 17.46
C PHE A 333 -1.05 11.60 16.22
N HIS A 334 -0.52 12.81 16.20
CA HIS A 334 -0.63 13.73 15.06
C HIS A 334 0.63 13.59 14.21
N VAL A 335 0.46 13.33 12.92
CA VAL A 335 1.55 13.25 11.94
C VAL A 335 1.60 14.56 11.16
N ARG A 336 2.80 15.14 11.01
CA ARG A 336 3.06 16.22 10.06
C ARG A 336 4.05 15.76 9.01
N PHE A 337 3.60 15.70 7.76
CA PHE A 337 4.45 15.42 6.61
C PHE A 337 5.30 16.65 6.23
N ALA A 338 6.44 16.39 5.60
CA ALA A 338 7.28 17.41 5.00
C ALA A 338 6.56 18.08 3.80
N PRO A 339 6.88 19.35 3.49
CA PRO A 339 6.33 20.07 2.33
C PRO A 339 6.50 19.34 1.00
#